data_AF-A0A067F9F0-F1
#
_entry.id   AF-A0A067F9F0-F1
#
_cell.length_a   1.000
_cell.length_b   1.000
_cell.length_c   1.000
_cell.angle_alpha   90.00
_cell.angle_beta   90.00
_cell.angle_gamma   90.00
#
_symmetry.space_group_name_H-M   'P 1'
#
loop_
_entity.id
_entity.type
_entity.pdbx_description
1 polymer ?
#
loop_
_entity_poly.entity_id
_entity_poly.type
_entity_poly.pdbx_seq_one_letter_code
_entity_poly.pdbx_strand_id
1 'polypeptide(L)'
;MSCSYLTTWVSSKSNLSSHLLHLNQNSVDYLCNFSSRKYPSKSSVFTPIRCGLRELKERLNTVKNTQKITEAMKLVAAARVRKAQEAVISSRPFVEKLVEFLYVINEQLQLDDIDVPLTNIRPVKKVAIVIITGDRGLCGGFNKAVIKKAENRMVELKDMGLDCVVISVGKKGNAYFRHRSNVSVIRCIEGEGFYTVKEAQTIADNVFSLFVSEEVDKVELVYTKFVSLVKSDPVIHTLLPLSMKGVICNENGMCVDAVEDELFRLTTNEGKMIVERDSVTFNKGELSPLMLFEQDPAQILDAMMPLYMNSQILRALQESFASEVAARMSAMSTATDNADELKKNLSVAYNQERQAKITGELLEIVAGAEALTQIRLRVPSFHGHVSFLHIIWLNHCLDCVNCRTMWDVLQLDESP
;
A
#
# COMPACT_ATOMS: atom_id res chain seq x y z
N MET A 1 -48.61 51.36 -7.23
CA MET A 1 -49.82 51.11 -8.05
C MET A 1 -49.38 50.13 -9.15
N SER A 2 -49.46 48.82 -8.92
CA SER A 2 -50.62 47.92 -9.23
C SER A 2 -50.87 47.84 -10.74
N CYS A 3 -51.08 46.73 -11.43
CA CYS A 3 -51.37 45.31 -11.19
C CYS A 3 -51.10 44.63 -12.57
N SER A 4 -50.52 43.43 -12.68
CA SER A 4 -51.21 42.12 -12.75
C SER A 4 -52.23 41.99 -13.90
N TYR A 5 -52.12 40.96 -14.76
CA TYR A 5 -53.07 39.83 -14.82
C TYR A 5 -52.78 38.84 -15.98
N LEU A 6 -52.86 37.55 -15.63
CA LEU A 6 -52.97 36.37 -16.51
C LEU A 6 -54.36 36.29 -17.19
N THR A 7 -54.42 35.61 -18.35
CA THR A 7 -55.50 34.69 -18.80
C THR A 7 -54.89 33.72 -19.83
N THR A 8 -54.79 32.39 -19.66
CA THR A 8 -55.76 31.27 -19.73
C THR A 8 -56.58 31.09 -21.02
N TRP A 9 -56.28 29.98 -21.72
CA TRP A 9 -57.19 28.90 -22.19
C TRP A 9 -57.48 28.67 -23.71
N VAL A 10 -57.29 27.39 -24.10
CA VAL A 10 -58.06 26.52 -25.03
C VAL A 10 -57.60 26.32 -26.50
N SER A 11 -56.95 25.16 -26.69
CA SER A 11 -57.15 24.06 -27.66
C SER A 11 -58.10 24.23 -28.87
N SER A 12 -57.63 23.82 -30.05
CA SER A 12 -58.38 22.91 -30.93
C SER A 12 -57.46 22.12 -31.87
N LYS A 13 -57.75 20.82 -32.05
CA LYS A 13 -57.07 19.85 -32.92
C LYS A 13 -57.62 19.92 -34.36
N SER A 14 -56.78 19.56 -35.33
CA SER A 14 -57.23 18.80 -36.51
C SER A 14 -56.16 17.76 -36.89
N ASN A 15 -56.63 16.54 -37.18
CA ASN A 15 -55.87 15.34 -37.58
C ASN A 15 -55.93 15.17 -39.11
N LEU A 16 -54.88 14.59 -39.70
CA LEU A 16 -54.93 13.63 -40.85
C LEU A 16 -53.52 12.98 -40.97
N SER A 17 -53.28 11.82 -40.36
CA SER A 17 -53.35 10.45 -40.92
C SER A 17 -52.28 10.09 -41.97
N SER A 18 -51.34 9.22 -41.59
CA SER A 18 -50.89 8.10 -42.42
C SER A 18 -50.56 6.87 -41.53
N HIS A 19 -51.28 5.80 -41.82
CA HIS A 19 -51.13 4.38 -41.41
C HIS A 19 -49.76 3.83 -41.85
N LEU A 20 -49.11 2.77 -41.33
CA LEU A 20 -49.38 1.57 -40.52
C LEU A 20 -47.97 1.11 -40.05
N LEU A 21 -47.74 0.56 -38.85
CA LEU A 21 -47.76 -0.89 -38.60
C LEU A 21 -47.68 -1.20 -37.09
N HIS A 22 -48.68 -1.96 -36.66
CA HIS A 22 -48.78 -2.92 -35.55
C HIS A 22 -48.19 -2.66 -34.15
N LEU A 23 -49.15 -2.35 -33.27
CA LEU A 23 -49.24 -2.56 -31.83
C LEU A 23 -48.83 -3.96 -31.33
N ASN A 24 -48.16 -3.99 -30.17
CA ASN A 24 -48.81 -4.42 -28.92
C ASN A 24 -48.05 -3.80 -27.73
N GLN A 25 -48.56 -2.70 -27.19
CA GLN A 25 -49.40 -2.62 -25.98
C GLN A 25 -48.61 -2.70 -24.66
N ASN A 26 -48.51 -1.50 -24.07
CA ASN A 26 -48.67 -1.21 -22.65
C ASN A 26 -47.50 -1.60 -21.74
N SER A 27 -47.15 -0.86 -20.71
CA SER A 27 -47.37 0.53 -20.30
C SER A 27 -46.46 0.64 -19.08
N VAL A 28 -45.74 1.74 -19.00
CA VAL A 28 -44.82 2.05 -17.91
C VAL A 28 -45.62 2.20 -16.63
N ASP A 29 -45.39 1.33 -15.65
CA ASP A 29 -45.59 1.65 -14.24
C ASP A 29 -44.26 1.51 -13.51
N TYR A 30 -43.86 2.64 -12.94
CA TYR A 30 -42.68 2.85 -12.14
C TYR A 30 -42.83 2.13 -10.80
N LEU A 31 -42.16 0.99 -10.65
CA LEU A 31 -41.65 0.49 -9.36
C LEU A 31 -40.34 -0.23 -9.63
N CYS A 32 -39.24 0.52 -9.69
CA CYS A 32 -37.91 -0.05 -9.59
C CYS A 32 -37.74 -0.64 -8.18
N ASN A 33 -38.18 -1.87 -7.99
CA ASN A 33 -37.64 -2.75 -6.96
C ASN A 33 -36.15 -2.91 -7.26
N PHE A 34 -35.33 -2.06 -6.66
CA PHE A 34 -33.90 -2.26 -6.54
C PHE A 34 -33.72 -3.46 -5.59
N SER A 35 -33.92 -4.66 -6.15
CA SER A 35 -33.53 -5.89 -5.51
C SER A 35 -32.03 -5.77 -5.30
N SER A 36 -31.66 -5.49 -4.05
CA SER A 36 -30.29 -5.56 -3.59
C SER A 36 -29.74 -6.89 -4.08
N ARG A 37 -28.85 -6.84 -5.08
CA ARG A 37 -27.99 -7.97 -5.41
C ARG A 37 -27.18 -8.21 -4.14
N LYS A 38 -27.70 -9.05 -3.26
CA LYS A 38 -26.96 -9.67 -2.18
C LYS A 38 -25.87 -10.46 -2.88
N TYR A 39 -24.66 -9.90 -2.91
CA TYR A 39 -23.47 -10.69 -3.11
C TYR A 39 -23.60 -11.89 -2.16
N PRO A 40 -23.51 -13.14 -2.64
CA PRO A 40 -23.46 -14.25 -1.72
C PRO A 40 -22.24 -13.98 -0.83
N SER A 41 -22.47 -13.76 0.45
CA SER A 41 -21.41 -13.78 1.44
C SER A 41 -20.70 -15.10 1.23
N LYS A 42 -19.44 -15.04 0.80
CA LYS A 42 -18.58 -16.23 0.80
C LYS A 42 -18.51 -16.68 2.26
N SER A 43 -19.40 -17.58 2.67
CA SER A 43 -19.10 -18.47 3.78
C SER A 43 -17.85 -19.20 3.33
N SER A 44 -16.71 -18.84 3.92
CA SER A 44 -15.47 -19.58 3.75
C SER A 44 -15.78 -21.01 4.17
N VAL A 45 -16.00 -21.88 3.20
CA VAL A 45 -16.10 -23.32 3.42
C VAL A 45 -14.71 -23.73 3.88
N PHE A 46 -14.54 -23.72 5.20
CA PHE A 46 -13.29 -24.04 5.85
C PHE A 46 -12.99 -25.51 5.55
N THR A 47 -12.01 -25.76 4.70
CA THR A 47 -11.46 -27.11 4.55
C THR A 47 -10.87 -27.51 5.89
N PRO A 48 -11.37 -28.59 6.53
CA PRO A 48 -10.85 -29.01 7.82
C PRO A 48 -9.37 -29.33 7.67
N ILE A 49 -8.53 -28.59 8.40
CA ILE A 49 -7.09 -28.77 8.41
C ILE A 49 -6.82 -30.07 9.17
N ARG A 50 -6.57 -31.17 8.45
CA ARG A 50 -6.15 -32.43 9.06
C ARG A 50 -4.62 -32.46 9.13
N CYS A 51 -4.06 -32.14 10.28
CA CYS A 51 -2.64 -32.34 10.56
C CYS A 51 -2.40 -32.72 12.02
N GLY A 52 -1.22 -33.26 12.31
CA GLY A 52 -0.88 -33.72 13.66
C GLY A 52 -0.80 -32.56 14.67
N LEU A 53 -1.10 -32.85 15.94
CA LEU A 53 -1.11 -31.84 17.02
C LEU A 53 0.19 -31.04 17.14
N ARG A 54 1.34 -31.70 16.95
CA ARG A 54 2.64 -31.05 16.98
C ARG A 54 2.76 -30.00 15.87
N GLU A 55 2.36 -30.36 14.65
CA GLU A 55 2.42 -29.46 13.49
C GLU A 55 1.46 -28.28 13.66
N LEU A 56 0.25 -28.50 14.19
CA LEU A 56 -0.68 -27.41 14.53
C LEU A 56 -0.08 -26.44 15.55
N LYS A 57 0.57 -26.95 16.60
CA LYS A 57 1.22 -26.13 17.63
C LYS A 57 2.40 -25.33 17.04
N GLU A 58 3.22 -25.95 16.20
CA GLU A 58 4.32 -25.29 15.50
C GLU A 58 3.79 -24.19 14.57
N ARG A 59 2.75 -24.46 13.77
CA ARG A 59 2.09 -23.45 12.93
C ARG A 59 1.54 -22.29 13.75
N LEU A 60 0.87 -22.56 14.87
CA LEU A 60 0.33 -21.52 15.75
C LEU A 60 1.44 -20.61 16.30
N ASN A 61 2.58 -21.19 16.70
CA ASN A 61 3.74 -20.42 17.14
C ASN A 61 4.34 -19.56 16.01
N THR A 62 4.46 -20.12 14.80
CA THR A 62 4.95 -19.38 13.62
C THR A 62 4.02 -18.23 13.24
N VAL A 63 2.70 -18.45 13.26
CA VAL A 63 1.72 -17.38 13.00
C VAL A 63 1.77 -16.31 14.08
N LYS A 64 1.92 -16.69 15.37
CA LYS A 64 2.09 -15.74 16.47
C LYS A 64 3.36 -14.89 16.33
N ASN A 65 4.47 -15.51 15.90
CA ASN A 65 5.71 -14.78 15.62
C ASN A 65 5.55 -13.84 14.42
N THR A 66 4.88 -14.31 13.36
CA THR A 66 4.58 -13.49 12.18
C THR A 66 3.73 -12.28 12.55
N GLN A 67 2.69 -12.46 13.39
CA GLN A 67 1.84 -11.38 13.91
C GLN A 67 2.68 -10.32 14.65
N LYS A 68 3.60 -10.73 15.53
CA LYS A 68 4.48 -9.80 16.26
C LYS A 68 5.40 -9.03 15.32
N ILE A 69 5.94 -9.69 14.29
CA ILE A 69 6.83 -9.06 13.31
C ILE A 69 6.05 -8.02 12.51
N THR A 70 4.86 -8.36 11.99
CA THR A 70 4.04 -7.43 11.21
C THR A 70 3.54 -6.27 12.06
N GLU A 71 3.22 -6.50 13.32
CA GLU A 71 2.84 -5.46 14.28
C GLU A 71 4.00 -4.50 14.56
N ALA A 72 5.21 -5.02 14.80
CA ALA A 72 6.41 -4.19 14.94
C ALA A 72 6.70 -3.39 13.66
N MET A 73 6.59 -4.01 12.47
CA MET A 73 6.78 -3.33 11.20
C MET A 73 5.73 -2.24 10.95
N LYS A 74 4.48 -2.42 11.40
CA LYS A 74 3.43 -1.40 11.38
C LYS A 74 3.84 -0.19 12.22
N LEU A 75 4.32 -0.39 13.44
CA LEU A 75 4.78 0.69 14.33
C LEU A 75 6.01 1.42 13.76
N VAL A 76 6.98 0.68 13.22
CA VAL A 76 8.16 1.25 12.54
C VAL A 76 7.74 2.08 11.34
N ALA A 77 6.78 1.60 10.54
CA ALA A 77 6.25 2.35 9.41
C ALA A 77 5.56 3.63 9.89
N ALA A 78 4.70 3.55 10.93
CA ALA A 78 4.02 4.73 11.49
C ALA A 78 5.01 5.82 11.94
N ALA A 79 6.09 5.44 12.62
CA ALA A 79 7.15 6.36 13.02
C ALA A 79 7.84 7.00 11.80
N ARG A 80 8.10 6.22 10.74
CA ARG A 80 8.69 6.74 9.50
C ARG A 80 7.75 7.66 8.72
N VAL A 81 6.43 7.43 8.72
CA VAL A 81 5.48 8.37 8.08
C VAL A 81 5.53 9.72 8.78
N ARG A 82 5.52 9.74 10.13
CA ARG A 82 5.65 11.00 10.90
C ARG A 82 6.94 11.75 10.56
N LYS A 83 8.06 11.05 10.51
CA LYS A 83 9.35 11.65 10.14
C LYS A 83 9.38 12.16 8.69
N ALA A 84 8.72 11.45 7.76
CA ALA A 84 8.58 11.91 6.38
C ALA A 84 7.74 13.19 6.29
N GLN A 85 6.64 13.26 7.06
CA GLN A 85 5.80 14.46 7.14
C GLN A 85 6.56 15.64 7.74
N GLU A 86 7.34 15.41 8.79
CA GLU A 86 8.19 16.45 9.40
C GLU A 86 9.22 17.00 8.41
N ALA A 87 9.82 16.14 7.57
CA ALA A 87 10.72 16.57 6.51
C ALA A 87 10.02 17.47 5.48
N VAL A 88 8.80 17.12 5.05
CA VAL A 88 7.99 17.95 4.14
C VAL A 88 7.69 19.31 4.78
N ILE A 89 7.20 19.32 6.02
CA ILE A 89 6.90 20.55 6.78
C ILE A 89 8.15 21.43 6.91
N SER A 90 9.31 20.83 7.20
CA SER A 90 10.57 21.58 7.39
C SER A 90 11.09 22.23 6.10
N SER A 91 10.83 21.62 4.94
CA SER A 91 11.23 22.17 3.63
C SER A 91 10.34 23.32 3.15
N ARG A 92 9.12 23.41 3.70
CA ARG A 92 8.08 24.29 3.20
C ARG A 92 8.43 25.78 3.23
N PRO A 93 8.96 26.35 4.34
CA PRO A 93 9.27 27.78 4.39
C PRO A 93 10.22 28.23 3.27
N PHE A 94 11.11 27.33 2.84
CA PHE A 94 12.00 27.60 1.70
C PHE A 94 11.23 27.64 0.38
N VAL A 95 10.39 26.64 0.10
CA VAL A 95 9.59 26.57 -1.14
C VAL A 95 8.61 27.73 -1.22
N GLU A 96 7.97 28.09 -0.10
CA GLU A 96 7.04 29.22 0.00
C GLU A 96 7.72 30.53 -0.39
N LYS A 97 8.87 30.83 0.21
CA LYS A 97 9.63 32.04 -0.08
C LYS A 97 10.16 32.07 -1.50
N LEU A 98 10.52 30.90 -2.04
CA LEU A 98 10.99 30.77 -3.42
C LEU A 98 9.84 31.09 -4.41
N VAL A 99 8.65 30.54 -4.19
CA VAL A 99 7.46 30.80 -5.03
C VAL A 99 7.01 32.26 -4.92
N GLU A 100 7.01 32.82 -3.71
CA GLU A 100 6.69 34.24 -3.48
C GLU A 100 7.63 35.15 -4.27
N PHE A 101 8.94 34.91 -4.19
CA PHE A 101 9.94 35.70 -4.89
C PHE A 101 9.88 35.50 -6.42
N LEU A 102 9.57 34.29 -6.88
CA LEU A 102 9.34 34.00 -8.30
C LEU A 102 8.13 34.80 -8.82
N TYR A 103 7.02 34.85 -8.08
CA TYR A 103 5.85 35.64 -8.47
C TYR A 103 6.17 37.14 -8.54
N VAL A 104 6.86 37.64 -7.53
CA VAL A 104 7.37 39.01 -7.40
C VAL A 104 8.20 39.43 -8.63
N ILE A 105 9.18 38.61 -9.00
CA ILE A 105 10.06 38.91 -10.14
C ILE A 105 9.28 38.91 -11.45
N ASN A 106 8.37 37.95 -11.64
CA ASN A 106 7.55 37.89 -12.84
C ASN A 106 6.59 39.07 -13.00
N GLU A 107 6.05 39.60 -11.89
CA GLU A 107 5.17 40.77 -11.91
C GLU A 107 5.93 42.04 -12.31
N GLN A 108 7.16 42.19 -11.82
CA GLN A 108 8.02 43.32 -12.16
C GLN A 108 8.55 43.26 -13.59
N LEU A 109 8.69 42.06 -14.15
CA LEU A 109 9.32 41.83 -15.45
C LEU A 109 8.45 42.07 -16.68
N GLN A 110 7.14 42.35 -16.54
CA GLN A 110 6.21 42.63 -17.65
C GLN A 110 6.59 41.96 -19.00
N LEU A 111 6.66 40.62 -19.00
CA LEU A 111 6.52 39.68 -20.13
C LEU A 111 7.32 39.80 -21.43
N ASP A 112 8.20 40.77 -21.64
CA ASP A 112 8.91 40.90 -22.92
C ASP A 112 10.35 40.30 -22.87
N ASP A 113 10.47 39.04 -23.32
CA ASP A 113 11.68 38.37 -23.83
C ASP A 113 12.87 38.11 -22.88
N ILE A 114 12.66 37.36 -21.79
CA ILE A 114 13.77 36.69 -21.09
C ILE A 114 13.79 35.20 -21.47
N ASP A 115 14.80 34.84 -22.25
CA ASP A 115 15.10 33.46 -22.66
C ASP A 115 15.83 32.74 -21.52
N VAL A 116 15.07 32.09 -20.64
CA VAL A 116 15.64 31.16 -19.64
C VAL A 116 15.57 29.75 -20.22
N PRO A 117 16.69 29.00 -20.26
CA PRO A 117 16.74 27.71 -20.94
C PRO A 117 15.70 26.72 -20.41
N LEU A 118 15.30 26.80 -19.14
CA LEU A 118 14.32 25.90 -18.51
C LEU A 118 12.83 26.24 -18.79
N THR A 119 12.54 27.42 -19.36
CA THR A 119 11.17 27.84 -19.72
C THR A 119 10.85 27.65 -21.19
N ASN A 120 11.82 27.24 -22.00
CA ASN A 120 11.68 27.18 -23.45
C ASN A 120 10.69 26.11 -23.89
N ILE A 121 9.58 26.55 -24.47
CA ILE A 121 8.55 25.69 -25.03
C ILE A 121 8.92 25.41 -26.49
N ARG A 122 9.28 24.15 -26.77
CA ARG A 122 9.66 23.66 -28.09
C ARG A 122 8.73 22.52 -28.54
N PRO A 123 8.66 22.21 -29.86
CA PRO A 123 7.85 21.09 -30.34
C PRO A 123 8.36 19.78 -29.74
N VAL A 124 7.48 19.07 -29.03
CA VAL A 124 7.83 17.87 -28.28
C VAL A 124 8.05 16.71 -29.26
N LYS A 125 9.28 16.22 -29.37
CA LYS A 125 9.64 14.98 -30.09
C LYS A 125 10.01 13.86 -29.12
N LYS A 126 10.71 14.21 -28.04
CA LYS A 126 11.21 13.25 -27.05
C LYS A 126 10.88 13.67 -25.63
N VAL A 127 10.33 12.75 -24.84
CA VAL A 127 9.86 12.98 -23.47
C VAL A 127 10.69 12.16 -22.48
N ALA A 128 11.22 12.78 -21.42
CA ALA A 128 11.78 12.05 -20.30
C ALA A 128 10.73 11.84 -19.22
N ILE A 129 10.64 10.61 -18.72
CA ILE A 129 9.74 10.20 -17.66
C ILE A 129 10.60 9.83 -16.45
N VAL A 130 10.53 10.64 -15.40
CA VAL A 130 11.17 10.36 -14.12
C VAL A 130 10.20 9.57 -13.25
N ILE A 131 10.49 8.31 -12.99
CA ILE A 131 9.61 7.40 -12.25
C ILE A 131 10.15 7.24 -10.83
N ILE A 132 9.38 7.69 -9.83
CA ILE A 132 9.75 7.60 -8.42
C ILE A 132 9.08 6.38 -7.79
N THR A 133 9.88 5.35 -7.52
CA THR A 133 9.45 4.11 -6.85
C THR A 133 10.03 3.99 -5.44
N GLY A 134 9.57 3.02 -4.67
CA GLY A 134 10.13 2.72 -3.36
C GLY A 134 11.32 1.75 -3.44
N ASP A 135 12.22 1.81 -2.47
CA ASP A 135 13.37 0.89 -2.42
C ASP A 135 13.02 -0.48 -1.85
N ARG A 136 12.03 -0.52 -0.96
CA ARG A 136 11.67 -1.71 -0.18
C ARG A 136 10.36 -2.32 -0.66
N GLY A 137 10.24 -3.63 -0.43
CA GLY A 137 9.00 -4.37 -0.66
C GLY A 137 7.99 -4.21 0.46
N LEU A 138 6.98 -5.10 0.47
CA LEU A 138 5.94 -5.21 1.49
C LEU A 138 5.13 -3.91 1.70
N CYS A 139 5.01 -3.09 0.66
CA CYS A 139 4.26 -1.83 0.63
C CYS A 139 2.92 -1.96 -0.10
N GLY A 140 2.29 -3.15 -0.04
CA GLY A 140 1.04 -3.42 -0.74
C GLY A 140 1.19 -3.27 -2.27
N GLY A 141 0.27 -2.51 -2.88
CA GLY A 141 0.23 -2.28 -4.32
C GLY A 141 1.06 -1.08 -4.83
N PHE A 142 1.75 -0.35 -3.95
CA PHE A 142 2.38 0.94 -4.26
C PHE A 142 3.28 0.92 -5.52
N ASN A 143 4.33 0.09 -5.50
CA ASN A 143 5.28 0.03 -6.62
C ASN A 143 4.60 -0.44 -7.91
N LYS A 144 3.66 -1.39 -7.81
CA LYS A 144 2.91 -1.90 -8.97
C LYS A 144 2.04 -0.82 -9.59
N ALA A 145 1.40 0.03 -8.77
CA ALA A 145 0.55 1.11 -9.25
C ALA A 145 1.37 2.15 -10.02
N VAL A 146 2.49 2.62 -9.45
CA VAL A 146 3.40 3.59 -10.09
C VAL A 146 3.93 3.05 -11.43
N ILE A 147 4.44 1.82 -11.42
CA ILE A 147 4.98 1.18 -12.64
C ILE A 147 3.90 1.04 -13.70
N LYS A 148 2.70 0.57 -13.33
CA LYS A 148 1.59 0.42 -14.28
C LYS A 148 1.18 1.76 -14.89
N LYS A 149 1.13 2.83 -14.09
CA LYS A 149 0.80 4.18 -14.57
C LYS A 149 1.87 4.70 -15.53
N ALA A 150 3.15 4.47 -15.22
CA ALA A 150 4.26 4.81 -16.11
C ALA A 150 4.21 4.03 -17.43
N GLU A 151 3.94 2.72 -17.40
CA GLU A 151 3.80 1.90 -18.61
C GLU A 151 2.66 2.39 -19.50
N ASN A 152 1.50 2.67 -18.91
CA ASN A 152 0.37 3.24 -19.64
C ASN A 152 0.76 4.55 -20.32
N ARG A 153 1.48 5.43 -19.59
CA ARG A 153 1.96 6.70 -20.16
C ARG A 153 2.96 6.50 -21.29
N MET A 154 3.86 5.52 -21.17
CA MET A 154 4.80 5.19 -22.24
C MET A 154 4.10 4.67 -23.49
N VAL A 155 3.02 3.89 -23.34
CA VAL A 155 2.20 3.45 -24.46
C VAL A 155 1.50 4.64 -25.12
N GLU A 156 0.87 5.51 -24.33
CA GLU A 156 0.23 6.74 -24.84
C GLU A 156 1.19 7.62 -25.63
N LEU A 157 2.41 7.82 -25.13
CA LEU A 157 3.43 8.62 -25.82
C LEU A 157 3.89 7.97 -27.13
N LYS A 158 4.02 6.64 -27.15
CA LYS A 158 4.34 5.89 -28.37
C LYS A 158 3.21 5.95 -29.40
N ASP A 159 1.96 5.89 -28.96
CA ASP A 159 0.79 6.03 -29.83
C ASP A 159 0.72 7.43 -30.46
N MET A 160 1.23 8.45 -29.76
CA MET A 160 1.42 9.82 -30.29
C MET A 160 2.65 9.96 -31.20
N GLY A 161 3.46 8.90 -31.37
CA GLY A 161 4.69 8.92 -32.16
C GLY A 161 5.86 9.65 -31.49
N LEU A 162 5.83 9.80 -30.16
CA LEU A 162 6.89 10.46 -29.38
C LEU A 162 7.86 9.43 -28.80
N ASP A 163 9.16 9.76 -28.83
CA ASP A 163 10.18 8.96 -28.19
C ASP A 163 10.18 9.18 -26.67
N CYS A 164 10.36 8.11 -25.89
CA CYS A 164 10.38 8.19 -24.43
C CYS A 164 11.69 7.70 -23.82
N VAL A 165 12.26 8.49 -22.91
CA VAL A 165 13.41 8.12 -22.07
C VAL A 165 12.93 7.95 -20.64
N VAL A 166 13.43 6.95 -19.93
CA VAL A 166 13.03 6.71 -18.54
C VAL A 166 14.20 6.96 -17.60
N ILE A 167 13.94 7.70 -16.53
CA ILE A 167 14.85 7.89 -15.40
C ILE A 167 14.19 7.22 -14.20
N SER A 168 14.73 6.10 -13.75
CA SER A 168 14.16 5.36 -12.62
C SER A 168 14.83 5.78 -11.31
N VAL A 169 14.01 6.18 -10.34
CA VAL A 169 14.43 6.45 -8.97
C VAL A 169 13.88 5.34 -8.06
N GLY A 170 14.79 4.73 -7.30
CA GLY A 170 14.49 3.70 -6.32
C GLY A 170 14.75 2.27 -6.80
N LYS A 171 15.15 1.39 -5.87
CA LYS A 171 15.63 0.03 -6.17
C LYS A 171 14.59 -0.85 -6.88
N LYS A 172 13.28 -0.68 -6.62
CA LYS A 172 12.24 -1.51 -7.24
C LYS A 172 11.96 -1.13 -8.69
N GLY A 173 11.94 0.16 -9.02
CA GLY A 173 11.87 0.63 -10.40
C GLY A 173 13.12 0.20 -11.18
N ASN A 174 14.31 0.40 -10.59
CA ASN A 174 15.59 0.00 -11.20
C ASN A 174 15.60 -1.50 -11.53
N ALA A 175 15.22 -2.36 -10.58
CA ALA A 175 15.14 -3.80 -10.81
C ALA A 175 14.10 -4.18 -11.89
N TYR A 176 12.99 -3.44 -11.98
CA TYR A 176 11.94 -3.70 -12.95
C TYR A 176 12.36 -3.37 -14.39
N PHE A 177 12.91 -2.16 -14.60
CA PHE A 177 13.26 -1.67 -15.94
C PHE A 177 14.58 -2.25 -16.45
N ARG A 178 15.48 -2.70 -15.57
CA ARG A 178 16.77 -3.31 -15.95
C ARG A 178 16.63 -4.53 -16.88
N HIS A 179 15.56 -5.31 -16.73
CA HIS A 179 15.37 -6.55 -17.49
C HIS A 179 14.61 -6.35 -18.81
N ARG A 180 14.23 -5.13 -19.17
CA ARG A 180 13.45 -4.85 -20.38
C ARG A 180 14.26 -4.08 -21.40
N SER A 181 14.54 -4.72 -22.53
CA SER A 181 15.30 -4.18 -23.67
C SER A 181 14.64 -3.01 -24.39
N ASN A 182 13.35 -2.73 -24.15
CA ASN A 182 12.54 -1.81 -24.94
C ASN A 182 12.49 -0.37 -24.37
N VAL A 183 13.35 -0.05 -23.40
CA VAL A 183 13.35 1.25 -22.69
C VAL A 183 14.79 1.74 -22.52
N SER A 184 15.11 2.92 -23.03
CA SER A 184 16.38 3.59 -22.73
C SER A 184 16.31 4.15 -21.31
N VAL A 185 16.91 3.42 -20.35
CA VAL A 185 16.97 3.83 -18.95
C VAL A 185 18.24 4.65 -18.74
N ILE A 186 18.09 5.95 -18.48
CA ILE A 186 19.20 6.84 -18.15
C ILE A 186 19.26 6.94 -16.62
N ARG A 187 20.25 6.25 -16.05
CA ARG A 187 20.68 6.29 -14.65
C ARG A 187 19.64 5.89 -13.59
N CYS A 188 19.99 4.85 -12.86
CA CYS A 188 19.29 4.32 -11.70
C CYS A 188 19.85 5.00 -10.43
N ILE A 189 19.13 5.96 -9.84
CA ILE A 189 19.54 6.54 -8.56
C ILE A 189 18.90 5.72 -7.44
N GLU A 190 19.73 5.26 -6.52
CA GLU A 190 19.32 4.49 -5.34
C GLU A 190 19.47 5.38 -4.11
N GLY A 191 18.36 5.69 -3.45
CA GLY A 191 18.37 6.29 -2.13
C GLY A 191 18.39 5.21 -1.07
N GLU A 192 19.11 5.42 0.04
CA GLU A 192 18.95 4.60 1.23
C GLU A 192 18.24 5.38 2.33
N GLY A 193 16.92 5.26 2.39
CA GLY A 193 16.15 5.81 3.51
C GLY A 193 15.41 7.08 3.16
N PHE A 194 15.69 8.18 3.86
CA PHE A 194 15.03 9.47 3.65
C PHE A 194 15.77 10.25 2.57
N TYR A 195 15.03 10.78 1.59
CA TYR A 195 15.63 11.57 0.52
C TYR A 195 16.23 12.87 1.05
N THR A 196 17.53 13.06 0.75
CA THR A 196 18.28 14.25 1.10
C THR A 196 18.30 15.25 -0.05
N VAL A 197 18.61 16.51 0.25
CA VAL A 197 18.78 17.56 -0.76
C VAL A 197 19.85 17.20 -1.79
N LYS A 198 20.91 16.49 -1.38
CA LYS A 198 22.00 16.06 -2.28
C LYS A 198 21.54 15.04 -3.33
N GLU A 199 20.70 14.10 -2.92
CA GLU A 199 20.13 13.09 -3.83
C GLU A 199 19.15 13.75 -4.82
N ALA A 200 18.31 14.66 -4.33
CA ALA A 200 17.43 15.46 -5.18
C ALA A 200 18.22 16.31 -6.18
N GLN A 201 19.32 16.94 -5.74
CA GLN A 201 20.20 17.71 -6.61
C GLN A 201 20.84 16.85 -7.70
N THR A 202 21.29 15.63 -7.35
CA THR A 202 21.82 14.69 -8.35
C THR A 202 20.78 14.35 -9.42
N ILE A 203 19.51 14.16 -9.03
CA ILE A 203 18.40 13.94 -9.97
C ILE A 203 18.16 15.21 -10.81
N ALA A 204 18.17 16.38 -10.18
CA ALA A 204 17.98 17.67 -10.83
C ALA A 204 19.05 17.93 -11.89
N ASP A 205 20.34 17.72 -11.58
CA ASP A 205 21.44 17.93 -12.52
C ASP A 205 21.33 17.01 -13.75
N ASN A 206 20.84 15.78 -13.56
CA ASN A 206 20.58 14.85 -14.65
C ASN A 206 19.43 15.32 -15.54
N VAL A 207 18.32 15.76 -14.94
CA VAL A 207 17.18 16.29 -15.68
C VAL A 207 17.57 17.58 -16.42
N PHE A 208 18.32 18.46 -15.74
CA PHE A 208 18.83 19.71 -16.28
C PHE A 208 19.71 19.48 -17.51
N SER A 209 20.72 18.61 -17.39
CA SER A 209 21.64 18.31 -18.50
C SER A 209 20.93 17.70 -19.71
N LEU A 210 19.94 16.82 -19.51
CA LEU A 210 19.15 16.25 -20.60
C LEU A 210 18.25 17.27 -21.31
N PHE A 211 17.74 18.26 -20.57
CA PHE A 211 16.89 19.30 -21.14
C PHE A 211 17.71 20.34 -21.90
N VAL A 212 18.79 20.84 -21.28
CA VAL A 212 19.68 21.86 -21.87
C VAL A 212 20.43 21.33 -23.10
N SER A 213 20.78 20.05 -23.13
CA SER A 213 21.39 19.41 -24.32
C SER A 213 20.43 19.18 -25.48
N GLU A 214 19.15 19.53 -25.33
CA GLU A 214 18.10 19.30 -26.32
C GLU A 214 17.86 17.83 -26.68
N GLU A 215 18.35 16.90 -25.85
CA GLU A 215 18.06 15.48 -26.00
C GLU A 215 16.61 15.13 -25.65
N VAL A 216 15.96 15.96 -24.83
CA VAL A 216 14.60 15.77 -24.31
C VAL A 216 13.85 17.10 -24.29
N ASP A 217 12.67 17.13 -24.90
CA ASP A 217 11.86 18.35 -25.04
C ASP A 217 10.88 18.61 -23.90
N LYS A 218 10.48 17.55 -23.19
CA LYS A 218 9.51 17.60 -22.10
C LYS A 218 9.90 16.62 -21.01
N VAL A 219 9.78 17.01 -19.74
CA VAL A 219 10.08 16.15 -18.60
C VAL A 219 8.83 15.98 -17.74
N GLU A 220 8.40 14.74 -17.57
CA GLU A 220 7.26 14.35 -16.75
C GLU A 220 7.75 13.55 -15.53
N LEU A 221 7.24 13.87 -14.34
CA LEU A 221 7.43 13.13 -13.10
C LEU A 221 6.25 12.19 -12.89
N VAL A 222 6.52 10.92 -12.64
CA VAL A 222 5.54 9.92 -12.22
C VAL A 222 5.83 9.57 -10.76
N TYR A 223 4.98 10.04 -9.86
CA TYR A 223 5.15 9.84 -8.42
C TYR A 223 3.79 9.69 -7.74
N THR A 224 3.78 9.27 -6.48
CA THR A 224 2.53 9.16 -5.72
C THR A 224 2.41 10.35 -4.79
N LYS A 225 1.39 11.19 -5.01
CA LYS A 225 1.04 12.26 -4.08
C LYS A 225 0.45 11.65 -2.81
N PHE A 226 0.91 12.11 -1.65
CA PHE A 226 0.47 11.57 -0.36
C PHE A 226 -0.93 12.09 0.02
N VAL A 227 -1.98 11.41 -0.40
CA VAL A 227 -3.37 11.86 -0.24
C VAL A 227 -3.98 11.37 1.08
N SER A 228 -3.75 10.11 1.44
CA SER A 228 -4.16 9.51 2.72
C SER A 228 -3.35 8.25 3.02
N LEU A 229 -3.53 7.66 4.22
CA LEU A 229 -2.84 6.43 4.60
C LEU A 229 -3.29 5.18 3.83
N VAL A 230 -4.49 5.23 3.25
CA VAL A 230 -5.11 4.09 2.55
C VAL A 230 -5.05 4.27 1.04
N LYS A 231 -5.16 5.51 0.56
CA LYS A 231 -5.21 5.84 -0.86
C LYS A 231 -3.82 6.28 -1.33
N SER A 232 -3.25 5.53 -2.25
CA SER A 232 -1.93 5.78 -2.83
C SER A 232 -2.05 5.70 -4.36
N ASP A 233 -2.59 6.77 -4.96
CA ASP A 233 -2.79 6.84 -6.40
C ASP A 233 -1.63 7.60 -7.05
N PRO A 234 -0.92 7.00 -8.01
CA PRO A 234 0.17 7.68 -8.72
C PRO A 234 -0.39 8.76 -9.64
N VAL A 235 0.27 9.91 -9.62
CA VAL A 235 -0.02 11.07 -10.47
C VAL A 235 1.16 11.31 -11.41
N ILE A 236 0.87 11.96 -12.53
CA ILE A 236 1.89 12.38 -13.48
C ILE A 236 1.82 13.90 -13.56
N HIS A 237 2.98 14.50 -13.40
CA HIS A 237 3.17 15.94 -13.27
C HIS A 237 4.21 16.39 -14.29
N THR A 238 3.96 17.46 -15.02
CA THR A 238 4.97 18.00 -15.96
C THR A 238 5.93 18.89 -15.18
N LEU A 239 7.22 18.50 -15.10
CA LEU A 239 8.26 19.29 -14.44
C LEU A 239 8.88 20.33 -15.38
N LEU A 240 9.27 19.92 -16.59
CA LEU A 240 9.82 20.82 -17.61
C LEU A 240 9.00 20.71 -18.91
N PRO A 241 8.84 21.81 -19.67
CA PRO A 241 9.32 23.18 -19.37
C PRO A 241 8.59 23.81 -18.17
N LEU A 242 9.31 24.64 -17.41
CA LEU A 242 8.71 25.38 -16.29
C LEU A 242 7.80 26.48 -16.82
N SER A 243 6.62 26.63 -16.23
CA SER A 243 5.77 27.80 -16.48
C SER A 243 6.39 29.01 -15.78
N MET A 244 6.58 30.12 -16.50
CA MET A 244 7.05 31.37 -15.90
C MET A 244 6.15 31.82 -14.74
N LYS A 245 4.84 31.54 -14.82
CA LYS A 245 3.88 31.89 -13.75
C LYS A 245 3.99 31.00 -12.50
N GLY A 246 4.94 30.05 -12.45
CA GLY A 246 5.04 29.06 -11.39
C GLY A 246 3.85 28.11 -11.35
N VAL A 247 3.14 27.94 -12.47
CA VAL A 247 1.95 27.09 -12.55
C VAL A 247 2.36 25.65 -12.87
N ILE A 248 1.85 24.71 -12.07
CA ILE A 248 2.14 23.28 -12.15
C ILE A 248 0.98 22.59 -12.86
N CYS A 249 1.22 21.93 -14.00
CA CYS A 249 0.14 21.29 -14.77
C CYS A 249 0.22 19.76 -14.74
N ASN A 250 -0.93 19.14 -14.47
CA ASN A 250 -1.14 17.69 -14.57
C ASN A 250 -1.46 17.27 -16.02
N GLU A 251 -1.44 15.96 -16.28
CA GLU A 251 -1.74 15.35 -17.61
C GLU A 251 -3.03 15.85 -18.26
N ASN A 252 -4.06 16.15 -17.45
CA ASN A 252 -5.38 16.55 -17.93
C ASN A 252 -5.46 18.05 -18.30
N GLY A 253 -4.34 18.77 -18.30
CA GLY A 253 -4.34 20.24 -18.44
C GLY A 253 -4.88 20.97 -17.22
N MET A 254 -5.14 20.25 -16.12
CA MET A 254 -5.46 20.83 -14.82
C MET A 254 -4.20 21.44 -14.23
N CYS A 255 -4.13 22.75 -14.27
CA CYS A 255 -3.03 23.53 -13.74
C CYS A 255 -3.36 23.99 -12.33
N VAL A 256 -2.51 23.62 -11.37
CA VAL A 256 -2.54 24.08 -9.99
C VAL A 256 -1.52 25.20 -9.89
N ASP A 257 -1.94 26.38 -9.42
CA ASP A 257 -1.01 27.47 -9.15
C ASP A 257 -0.02 26.99 -8.07
N ALA A 258 1.29 27.29 -8.18
CA ALA A 258 2.23 26.98 -7.09
C ALA A 258 1.85 27.63 -5.75
N VAL A 259 0.91 28.58 -5.78
CA VAL A 259 0.35 29.26 -4.63
C VAL A 259 -0.67 28.39 -3.86
N GLU A 260 -1.23 27.36 -4.50
CA GLU A 260 -2.21 26.47 -3.89
C GLU A 260 -1.57 25.13 -3.54
N ASP A 261 -0.81 25.11 -2.44
CA ASP A 261 -0.17 23.89 -1.98
C ASP A 261 -0.94 23.20 -0.84
N GLU A 262 -1.20 21.90 -1.00
CA GLU A 262 -1.88 21.07 -0.01
C GLU A 262 -0.88 20.54 1.03
N LEU A 263 -1.09 20.88 2.32
CA LEU A 263 -0.35 20.29 3.43
C LEU A 263 -1.08 19.06 3.97
N PHE A 264 -0.32 18.02 4.32
CA PHE A 264 -0.85 16.83 4.99
C PHE A 264 -0.38 16.80 6.44
N ARG A 265 -1.32 16.69 7.38
CA ARG A 265 -1.01 16.50 8.80
C ARG A 265 -1.60 15.19 9.31
N LEU A 266 -0.76 14.33 9.87
CA LEU A 266 -1.23 13.18 10.64
C LEU A 266 -1.81 13.66 11.98
N THR A 267 -3.11 13.51 12.14
CA THR A 267 -3.83 13.65 13.40
C THR A 267 -4.29 12.27 13.89
N THR A 268 -4.57 12.16 15.18
CA THR A 268 -5.15 10.95 15.75
C THR A 268 -6.57 11.25 16.14
N ASN A 269 -7.52 10.75 15.35
CA ASN A 269 -8.94 10.85 15.66
C ASN A 269 -9.40 9.47 16.13
N GLU A 270 -9.93 9.38 17.35
CA GLU A 270 -10.47 8.12 17.93
C GLU A 270 -9.47 6.94 17.95
N GLY A 271 -8.18 7.22 18.17
CA GLY A 271 -7.13 6.19 18.19
C GLY A 271 -6.73 5.64 16.80
N LYS A 272 -7.34 6.15 15.72
CA LYS A 272 -6.91 5.90 14.34
C LYS A 272 -6.09 7.09 13.85
N MET A 273 -4.98 6.81 13.18
CA MET A 273 -4.22 7.84 12.48
C MET A 273 -5.01 8.24 11.23
N ILE A 274 -5.36 9.52 11.14
CA ILE A 274 -6.03 10.11 9.98
C ILE A 274 -5.10 11.20 9.41
N VAL A 275 -5.18 11.41 8.10
CA VAL A 275 -4.48 12.50 7.43
C VAL A 275 -5.48 13.60 7.21
N GLU A 276 -5.31 14.72 7.90
CA GLU A 276 -6.01 15.97 7.63
C GLU A 276 -5.24 16.76 6.57
N ARG A 277 -5.98 17.51 5.75
CA ARG A 277 -5.40 18.38 4.74
C ARG A 277 -5.68 19.83 5.07
N ASP A 278 -4.62 20.59 5.15
CA ASP A 278 -4.70 22.04 5.29
C ASP A 278 -4.28 22.63 3.93
N SER A 279 -5.25 23.10 3.15
CA SER A 279 -4.95 23.93 1.98
C SER A 279 -4.54 25.30 2.50
N VAL A 280 -3.25 25.61 2.44
CA VAL A 280 -2.75 26.92 2.86
C VAL A 280 -2.70 27.80 1.62
N THR A 281 -3.54 28.82 1.58
CA THR A 281 -3.46 29.89 0.58
C THR A 281 -2.33 30.83 0.99
N PHE A 282 -1.30 31.00 0.16
CA PHE A 282 -0.24 31.95 0.48
C PHE A 282 -0.72 33.39 0.25
N ASN A 283 -0.39 34.27 1.18
CA ASN A 283 -0.47 35.70 0.93
C ASN A 283 0.63 36.04 -0.07
N LYS A 284 0.27 36.55 -1.25
CA LYS A 284 1.25 37.19 -2.14
C LYS A 284 1.93 38.29 -1.34
N GLY A 285 3.22 38.10 -1.01
CA GLY A 285 3.98 39.17 -0.38
C GLY A 285 4.01 40.34 -1.35
N GLU A 286 3.45 41.47 -0.95
CA GLU A 286 3.61 42.70 -1.70
C GLU A 286 5.08 43.12 -1.58
N LEU A 287 5.74 43.34 -2.72
CA LEU A 287 7.08 43.93 -2.71
C LEU A 287 7.04 45.26 -1.98
N SER A 288 8.06 45.52 -1.16
CA SER A 288 8.36 46.88 -0.77
C SER A 288 8.72 47.66 -2.05
N PRO A 289 8.06 48.80 -2.35
CA PRO A 289 8.34 49.59 -3.56
C PRO A 289 9.79 50.10 -3.68
N LEU A 290 10.60 49.91 -2.63
CA LEU A 290 11.99 50.33 -2.51
C LEU A 290 12.98 49.18 -2.70
N MET A 291 12.52 47.97 -3.05
CA MET A 291 13.41 46.83 -3.29
C MET A 291 14.24 47.09 -4.56
N LEU A 292 15.56 47.20 -4.39
CA LEU A 292 16.53 47.33 -5.48
C LEU A 292 17.21 45.98 -5.68
N PHE A 293 17.23 45.48 -6.91
CA PHE A 293 17.98 44.28 -7.27
C PHE A 293 19.42 44.65 -7.63
N GLU A 294 20.37 43.88 -7.11
CA GLU A 294 21.79 44.06 -7.44
C GLU A 294 22.14 43.51 -8.83
N GLN A 295 21.48 42.43 -9.25
CA GLN A 295 21.65 41.81 -10.56
C GLN A 295 20.43 42.07 -11.44
N ASP A 296 20.62 41.92 -12.75
CA ASP A 296 19.52 41.98 -13.71
C ASP A 296 18.49 40.86 -13.41
N PRO A 297 17.17 41.13 -13.47
CA PRO A 297 16.18 40.13 -13.12
C PRO A 297 16.25 38.84 -13.96
N ALA A 298 16.76 38.90 -15.20
CA ALA A 298 16.99 37.69 -16.01
C ALA A 298 18.03 36.76 -15.38
N GLN A 299 19.13 37.32 -14.85
CA GLN A 299 20.19 36.54 -14.19
C GLN A 299 19.69 35.95 -12.88
N ILE A 300 18.82 36.67 -12.17
CA ILE A 300 18.20 36.17 -10.95
C ILE A 300 17.30 34.97 -11.27
N LEU A 301 16.48 35.07 -12.32
CA LEU A 301 15.65 33.94 -12.78
C LEU A 301 16.50 32.74 -13.17
N ASP A 302 17.57 32.92 -13.94
CA ASP A 302 18.44 31.82 -14.37
C ASP A 302 19.07 31.08 -13.18
N ALA A 303 19.47 31.80 -12.12
CA ALA A 303 19.98 31.19 -10.90
C ALA A 303 18.88 30.51 -10.04
N MET A 304 17.66 31.03 -10.09
CA MET A 304 16.54 30.54 -9.26
C MET A 304 15.79 29.35 -9.84
N MET A 305 15.66 29.25 -11.16
CA MET A 305 14.91 28.18 -11.81
C MET A 305 15.45 26.77 -11.50
N PRO A 306 16.77 26.55 -11.46
CA PRO A 306 17.34 25.30 -10.97
C PRO A 306 16.99 25.01 -9.50
N LEU A 307 16.96 26.03 -8.63
CA LEU A 307 16.56 25.86 -7.22
C LEU A 307 15.08 25.50 -7.09
N TYR A 308 14.22 26.10 -7.91
CA TYR A 308 12.79 25.75 -7.97
C TYR A 308 12.60 24.30 -8.43
N MET A 309 13.26 23.92 -9.53
CA MET A 309 13.20 22.56 -10.06
C MET A 309 13.69 21.52 -9.04
N ASN A 310 14.81 21.79 -8.36
CA ASN A 310 15.32 20.93 -7.30
C ASN A 310 14.31 20.81 -6.13
N SER A 311 13.67 21.91 -5.76
CA SER A 311 12.63 21.92 -4.72
C SER A 311 11.43 21.05 -5.11
N GLN A 312 10.98 21.12 -6.36
CA GLN A 312 9.88 20.30 -6.87
C GLN A 312 10.23 18.81 -6.88
N ILE A 313 11.46 18.47 -7.30
CA ILE A 313 11.95 17.09 -7.28
C ILE A 313 12.04 16.58 -5.84
N LEU A 314 12.64 17.35 -4.92
CA LEU A 314 12.75 16.98 -3.51
C LEU A 314 11.38 16.75 -2.88
N ARG A 315 10.42 17.62 -3.16
CA ARG A 315 9.04 17.48 -2.70
C ARG A 315 8.40 16.20 -3.23
N ALA A 316 8.49 15.94 -4.54
CA ALA A 316 7.94 14.73 -5.15
C ALA A 316 8.55 13.45 -4.55
N LEU A 317 9.85 13.46 -4.25
CA LEU A 317 10.55 12.36 -3.56
C LEU A 317 10.02 12.15 -2.14
N GLN A 318 9.87 13.23 -1.37
CA GLN A 318 9.38 13.15 0.01
C GLN A 318 7.91 12.71 0.09
N GLU A 319 7.04 13.22 -0.79
CA GLU A 319 5.63 12.79 -0.88
C GLU A 319 5.49 11.33 -1.32
N SER A 320 6.30 10.91 -2.30
CA SER A 320 6.33 9.51 -2.75
C SER A 320 6.82 8.58 -1.64
N PHE A 321 7.84 8.99 -0.88
CA PHE A 321 8.34 8.25 0.28
C PHE A 321 7.30 8.15 1.41
N ALA A 322 6.62 9.26 1.74
CA ALA A 322 5.54 9.26 2.71
C ALA A 322 4.41 8.28 2.30
N SER A 323 4.05 8.30 1.02
CA SER A 323 3.07 7.38 0.42
C SER A 323 3.51 5.91 0.47
N GLU A 324 4.77 5.61 0.16
CA GLU A 324 5.35 4.27 0.23
C GLU A 324 5.26 3.70 1.66
N VAL A 325 5.68 4.50 2.64
CA VAL A 325 5.69 4.08 4.05
C VAL A 325 4.27 3.95 4.59
N ALA A 326 3.35 4.81 4.18
CA ALA A 326 1.94 4.71 4.53
C ALA A 326 1.30 3.44 3.94
N ALA A 327 1.54 3.14 2.66
CA ALA A 327 1.07 1.92 2.02
C ALA A 327 1.64 0.66 2.70
N ARG A 328 2.90 0.71 3.15
CA ARG A 328 3.50 -0.34 3.99
C ARG A 328 2.81 -0.47 5.34
N MET A 329 2.55 0.63 6.03
CA MET A 329 1.84 0.59 7.32
C MET A 329 0.46 -0.05 7.17
N SER A 330 -0.28 0.30 6.11
CA SER A 330 -1.57 -0.29 5.77
C SER A 330 -1.44 -1.79 5.48
N ALA A 331 -0.50 -2.19 4.63
CA ALA A 331 -0.23 -3.59 4.31
C ALA A 331 0.15 -4.43 5.55
N MET A 332 0.95 -3.87 6.46
CA MET A 332 1.31 -4.52 7.73
C MET A 332 0.12 -4.60 8.69
N SER A 333 -0.78 -3.61 8.71
CA SER A 333 -2.02 -3.69 9.50
C SER A 333 -2.90 -4.83 9.00
N THR A 334 -3.18 -4.87 7.69
CA THR A 334 -3.96 -5.96 7.10
C THR A 334 -3.30 -7.33 7.31
N ALA A 335 -1.97 -7.43 7.20
CA ALA A 335 -1.26 -8.66 7.49
C ALA A 335 -1.37 -9.09 8.96
N THR A 336 -1.36 -8.15 9.89
CA THR A 336 -1.51 -8.41 11.34
C THR A 336 -2.92 -8.89 11.65
N ASP A 337 -3.94 -8.26 11.07
CA ASP A 337 -5.34 -8.63 11.23
C ASP A 337 -5.61 -10.03 10.65
N ASN A 338 -5.08 -10.31 9.46
CA ASN A 338 -5.14 -11.64 8.83
C ASN A 338 -4.43 -12.72 9.67
N ALA A 339 -3.29 -12.38 10.28
CA ALA A 339 -2.58 -13.29 11.17
C ALA A 339 -3.37 -13.56 12.46
N ASP A 340 -4.09 -12.57 12.99
CA ASP A 340 -4.95 -12.73 14.16
C ASP A 340 -6.13 -13.66 13.87
N GLU A 341 -6.77 -13.51 12.71
CA GLU A 341 -7.84 -14.40 12.25
C GLU A 341 -7.31 -15.84 12.07
N LEU A 342 -6.17 -16.00 11.39
CA LEU A 342 -5.55 -17.31 11.19
C LEU A 342 -5.18 -17.98 12.51
N LYS A 343 -4.65 -17.22 13.49
CA LYS A 343 -4.34 -17.70 14.84
C LYS A 343 -5.59 -18.21 15.55
N LYS A 344 -6.71 -17.48 15.47
CA LYS A 344 -8.00 -17.91 16.07
C LYS A 344 -8.46 -19.23 15.46
N ASN A 345 -8.43 -19.33 14.13
CA ASN A 345 -8.85 -20.54 13.41
C ASN A 345 -7.96 -21.75 13.74
N LEU A 346 -6.63 -21.56 13.76
CA LEU A 346 -5.69 -22.62 14.15
C LEU A 346 -5.85 -23.04 15.61
N SER A 347 -6.18 -22.12 16.51
CA SER A 347 -6.44 -22.41 17.93
C SER A 347 -7.68 -23.30 18.09
N VAL A 348 -8.75 -23.01 17.36
CA VAL A 348 -9.97 -23.84 17.34
C VAL A 348 -9.65 -25.24 16.82
N ALA A 349 -8.95 -25.34 15.68
CA ALA A 349 -8.56 -26.64 15.11
C ALA A 349 -7.65 -27.44 16.07
N TYR A 350 -6.67 -26.79 16.70
CA TYR A 350 -5.79 -27.42 17.69
C TYR A 350 -6.57 -28.00 18.88
N ASN A 351 -7.54 -27.25 19.42
CA ASN A 351 -8.34 -27.72 20.54
C ASN A 351 -9.24 -28.89 20.15
N GLN A 352 -9.84 -28.87 18.95
CA GLN A 352 -10.65 -29.96 18.42
C GLN A 352 -9.83 -31.24 18.24
N GLU A 353 -8.68 -31.16 17.57
CA GLU A 353 -7.77 -32.30 17.38
C GLU A 353 -7.21 -32.80 18.72
N ARG A 354 -6.99 -31.91 19.69
CA ARG A 354 -6.48 -32.29 21.01
C ARG A 354 -7.53 -33.09 21.76
N GLN A 355 -8.78 -32.65 21.72
CA GLN A 355 -9.90 -33.39 22.30
C GLN A 355 -10.07 -34.74 21.60
N ALA A 356 -10.09 -34.77 20.26
CA ALA A 356 -10.20 -36.01 19.50
C ALA A 356 -9.10 -37.01 19.84
N LYS A 357 -7.85 -36.55 19.98
CA LYS A 357 -6.72 -37.40 20.41
C LYS A 357 -6.89 -37.93 21.82
N ILE A 358 -7.24 -37.08 22.79
CA ILE A 358 -7.49 -37.51 24.19
C ILE A 358 -8.62 -38.54 24.24
N THR A 359 -9.72 -38.28 23.53
CA THR A 359 -10.85 -39.23 23.47
C THR A 359 -10.46 -40.54 22.81
N GLY A 360 -9.62 -40.50 21.76
CA GLY A 360 -9.11 -41.70 21.10
C GLY A 360 -8.24 -42.54 22.03
N GLU A 361 -7.27 -41.91 22.71
CA GLU A 361 -6.41 -42.56 23.70
C GLU A 361 -7.23 -43.17 24.85
N LEU A 362 -8.24 -42.46 25.36
CA LEU A 362 -9.12 -42.97 26.41
C LEU A 362 -9.94 -44.18 25.94
N LEU A 363 -10.50 -44.13 24.73
CA LEU A 363 -11.24 -45.25 24.15
C LEU A 363 -10.35 -46.48 23.92
N GLU A 364 -9.11 -46.28 23.47
CA GLU A 364 -8.12 -47.35 23.32
C GLU A 364 -7.77 -48.00 24.66
N ILE A 365 -7.59 -47.22 25.72
CA ILE A 365 -7.31 -47.72 27.08
C ILE A 365 -8.50 -48.53 27.61
N VAL A 366 -9.72 -48.01 27.49
CA VAL A 366 -10.94 -48.68 27.97
C VAL A 366 -11.19 -49.98 27.21
N ALA A 367 -11.08 -49.96 25.87
CA ALA A 367 -11.22 -51.16 25.05
C ALA A 367 -10.14 -52.22 25.38
N GLY A 368 -8.89 -51.79 25.61
CA GLY A 368 -7.81 -52.69 26.02
C GLY A 368 -8.04 -53.31 27.40
N ALA A 369 -8.52 -52.53 28.37
CA ALA A 369 -8.88 -53.02 29.70
C ALA A 369 -10.02 -54.05 29.64
N GLU A 370 -11.04 -53.80 28.81
CA GLU A 370 -12.16 -54.74 28.62
C GLU A 370 -11.73 -56.03 27.91
N ALA A 371 -10.81 -55.95 26.96
CA ALA A 371 -10.23 -57.14 26.33
C ALA A 371 -9.52 -58.05 27.36
N LEU A 372 -8.79 -57.45 28.32
CA LEU A 372 -8.11 -58.20 29.39
C LEU A 372 -9.09 -58.87 30.35
N THR A 373 -10.19 -58.20 30.72
CA THR A 373 -11.22 -58.81 31.59
C THR A 373 -11.95 -59.95 30.90
N GLN A 374 -12.24 -59.82 29.60
CA GLN A 374 -12.81 -60.92 28.81
C GLN A 374 -11.87 -62.11 28.69
N ILE A 375 -10.55 -61.89 28.50
CA ILE A 375 -9.55 -62.98 28.50
C ILE A 375 -9.54 -63.68 29.87
N ARG A 376 -9.61 -62.93 30.97
CA ARG A 376 -9.66 -63.49 32.33
C ARG A 376 -10.91 -64.36 32.57
N LEU A 377 -12.06 -63.98 32.02
CA LEU A 377 -13.31 -64.74 32.11
C LEU A 377 -13.36 -65.94 31.16
N ARG A 378 -12.45 -66.04 30.19
CA ARG A 378 -12.35 -67.15 29.23
C ARG A 378 -11.37 -68.24 29.65
N VAL A 379 -10.66 -68.09 30.77
CA VAL A 379 -9.88 -69.19 31.34
C VAL A 379 -10.89 -70.20 31.90
N PRO A 380 -11.04 -71.40 31.32
CA PRO A 380 -11.93 -72.39 31.88
C PRO A 380 -11.43 -72.74 33.27
N SER A 381 -12.29 -72.58 34.26
CA SER A 381 -12.15 -73.25 35.54
C SER A 381 -12.05 -74.75 35.26
N PHE A 382 -10.83 -75.29 35.23
CA PHE A 382 -10.62 -76.74 35.26
C PHE A 382 -11.05 -77.23 36.65
N HIS A 383 -12.37 -77.37 36.85
CA HIS A 383 -12.94 -78.19 37.90
C HIS A 383 -12.93 -79.63 37.39
N GLY A 384 -11.80 -80.30 37.61
CA GLY A 384 -11.65 -81.72 37.35
C GLY A 384 -10.61 -82.26 38.31
N HIS A 385 -11.04 -83.15 39.21
CA HIS A 385 -10.25 -83.95 40.13
C HIS A 385 -8.80 -84.18 39.66
N VAL A 386 -7.83 -83.57 40.32
CA VAL A 386 -6.45 -84.05 40.30
C VAL A 386 -6.03 -84.27 41.74
N SER A 387 -5.93 -85.54 42.07
CA SER A 387 -5.41 -86.08 43.31
C SER A 387 -4.14 -85.37 43.76
N PHE A 388 -4.05 -85.15 45.07
CA PHE A 388 -2.83 -85.05 45.86
C PHE A 388 -1.66 -85.80 45.21
N LEU A 389 -0.80 -85.14 44.43
CA LEU A 389 0.63 -85.45 44.20
C LEU A 389 1.27 -84.53 43.14
N HIS A 390 1.25 -83.20 43.31
CA HIS A 390 2.19 -82.34 42.56
C HIS A 390 2.47 -80.96 43.19
N ILE A 391 2.43 -80.87 44.52
CA ILE A 391 3.04 -79.75 45.26
C ILE A 391 4.43 -80.24 45.69
N ILE A 392 5.42 -80.13 44.80
CA ILE A 392 6.87 -80.21 45.11
C ILE A 392 7.72 -79.72 43.91
N TRP A 393 7.17 -79.60 42.69
CA TRP A 393 7.98 -79.24 41.50
C TRP A 393 7.93 -77.77 41.06
N LEU A 394 7.39 -76.87 41.88
CA LEU A 394 7.33 -75.42 41.57
C LEU A 394 7.87 -74.52 42.69
N ASN A 395 8.68 -75.07 43.59
CA ASN A 395 9.48 -74.29 44.56
C ASN A 395 10.97 -74.20 44.18
N HIS A 396 11.34 -74.56 42.94
CA HIS A 396 12.73 -74.53 42.46
C HIS A 396 12.94 -73.71 41.18
N CYS A 397 12.04 -72.76 40.91
CA CYS A 397 12.17 -71.79 39.81
C CYS A 397 11.88 -70.35 40.30
N LEU A 398 12.24 -70.09 41.55
CA LEU A 398 12.15 -68.79 42.21
C LEU A 398 13.52 -68.42 42.81
N ASP A 399 14.57 -68.68 42.04
CA ASP A 399 15.94 -68.22 42.28
C ASP A 399 16.69 -68.25 40.94
N CYS A 400 16.56 -67.20 40.12
CA CYS A 400 17.68 -66.66 39.31
C CYS A 400 17.24 -65.51 38.37
N VAL A 401 17.81 -64.34 38.66
CA VAL A 401 18.22 -63.27 37.72
C VAL A 401 17.11 -62.51 36.99
N ASN A 402 16.66 -61.40 37.60
CA ASN A 402 16.84 -60.03 37.08
C ASN A 402 15.74 -59.02 37.52
N CYS A 403 15.35 -58.98 38.80
CA CYS A 403 14.43 -57.96 39.33
C CYS A 403 14.97 -57.30 40.61
N ARG A 404 16.18 -56.74 40.56
CA ARG A 404 16.77 -56.00 41.70
C ARG A 404 17.38 -54.63 41.37
N THR A 405 16.90 -53.96 40.32
CA THR A 405 17.36 -52.60 39.98
C THR A 405 16.23 -51.66 39.53
N MET A 406 15.06 -51.72 40.17
CA MET A 406 13.98 -50.78 39.84
C MET A 406 13.07 -50.43 41.03
N TRP A 407 13.64 -50.36 42.23
CA TRP A 407 12.96 -49.85 43.42
C TRP A 407 13.70 -48.66 44.10
N ASP A 408 14.88 -48.26 43.61
CA ASP A 408 15.69 -47.17 44.20
C ASP A 408 15.58 -45.81 43.47
N VAL A 409 14.57 -45.57 42.62
CA VAL A 409 14.43 -44.30 41.86
C VAL A 409 13.09 -43.59 42.09
N LEU A 410 12.25 -44.06 43.02
CA LEU A 410 10.96 -43.41 43.33
C LEU A 410 10.74 -43.23 44.85
N GLN A 411 11.73 -42.67 45.54
CA GLN A 411 11.50 -41.93 46.77
C GLN A 411 11.94 -40.49 46.57
N LEU A 412 10.94 -39.71 46.15
CA LEU A 412 10.91 -38.27 46.14
C LEU A 412 11.35 -37.73 47.50
N ASP A 413 12.16 -36.67 47.38
CA ASP A 413 12.19 -35.51 48.27
C ASP A 413 10.89 -35.33 49.07
N GLU A 414 10.99 -35.45 50.38
CA GLU A 414 10.22 -34.64 51.33
C GLU A 414 10.86 -34.75 52.72
N SER A 415 11.47 -33.65 53.18
CA SER A 415 11.48 -33.18 54.58
C SER A 415 12.57 -32.11 54.78
N PRO A 416 12.49 -31.32 55.85
CA PRO A 416 11.56 -30.22 56.12
C PRO A 416 12.16 -28.84 55.81
#